data_AF-A0A946Y3Q7-F1
#
_entry.id   AF-A0A946Y3Q7-F1
#
_cell.length_a   1.000
_cell.length_b   1.000
_cell.length_c   1.000
_cell.angle_alpha   90.00
_cell.angle_beta   90.00
_cell.angle_gamma   90.00
#
_symmetry.space_group_name_H-M   'P 1'
#
loop_
_entity.id
_entity.type
_entity.pdbx_description
1 polymer ?
#
loop_
_entity_poly.entity_id
_entity_poly.type
_entity_poly.pdbx_seq_one_letter_code
_entity_poly.pdbx_strand_id
1 'polypeptide(L)'
;MEREIKGAEVRRNPSVWVAVATGLILLVPFIAMQFTSEVNWDLQDFLIMGLLLLCAGSLFVVISRRSSLRGKILTGVVIAAIFLFVWAELAVGIFTHSGP
;
A
#
# COMPACT_ATOMS: atom_id res chain seq x y z
N MET A 1 -30.93 -28.15 -22.67
CA MET A 1 -29.86 -27.43 -23.41
C MET A 1 -29.82 -25.96 -22.96
N GLU A 2 -29.85 -25.71 -21.65
CA GLU A 2 -29.76 -24.37 -21.03
C GLU A 2 -29.18 -24.61 -19.63
N ARG A 3 -28.29 -23.72 -19.15
CA ARG A 3 -27.77 -23.65 -17.76
C ARG A 3 -26.44 -24.32 -17.39
N GLU A 4 -25.43 -24.30 -18.26
CA GLU A 4 -24.03 -24.51 -17.82
C GLU A 4 -23.10 -23.37 -18.27
N ILE A 5 -23.62 -22.14 -18.43
CA ILE A 5 -22.77 -20.95 -18.29
C ILE A 5 -22.55 -20.77 -16.79
N LYS A 6 -21.66 -21.60 -16.22
CA LYS A 6 -21.03 -21.31 -14.92
C LYS A 6 -20.21 -20.05 -15.16
N GLY A 7 -20.84 -18.89 -14.93
CA GLY A 7 -20.17 -17.61 -14.91
C GLY A 7 -18.92 -17.79 -14.08
N ALA A 8 -17.76 -17.53 -14.68
CA ALA A 8 -16.48 -17.67 -14.02
C ALA A 8 -16.60 -16.99 -12.66
N GLU A 9 -16.58 -17.78 -11.58
CA GLU A 9 -16.50 -17.22 -10.25
C GLU A 9 -15.15 -16.50 -10.22
N VAL A 10 -15.19 -15.19 -10.46
CA VAL A 10 -14.04 -14.32 -10.29
C VAL A 10 -13.73 -14.38 -8.81
N ARG A 11 -12.87 -15.32 -8.42
CA ARG A 11 -12.37 -15.43 -7.05
C ARG A 11 -11.76 -14.07 -6.73
N ARG A 12 -12.48 -13.28 -5.94
CA ARG A 12 -12.02 -11.97 -5.51
C ARG A 12 -10.85 -12.20 -4.57
N ASN A 13 -9.65 -12.27 -5.14
CA ASN A 13 -8.41 -12.34 -4.38
C ASN A 13 -8.10 -10.93 -3.85
N PRO A 14 -8.30 -10.66 -2.56
CA PRO A 14 -8.12 -9.31 -2.02
C PRO A 14 -6.68 -8.80 -2.19
N SER A 15 -5.69 -9.70 -2.29
CA SER A 15 -4.29 -9.35 -2.59
C SER A 15 -4.09 -8.72 -3.98
N VAL A 16 -4.89 -9.09 -4.98
CA VAL A 16 -4.82 -8.48 -6.32
C VAL A 16 -5.27 -7.02 -6.25
N TRP A 17 -6.32 -6.75 -5.47
CA TRP A 17 -6.79 -5.38 -5.24
C TRP A 17 -5.77 -4.53 -4.50
N VAL A 18 -5.02 -5.10 -3.55
CA VAL A 18 -3.92 -4.39 -2.89
C VAL A 18 -2.84 -4.01 -3.90
N ALA A 19 -2.42 -4.93 -4.77
CA ALA A 19 -1.40 -4.64 -5.77
C ALA A 19 -1.85 -3.57 -6.79
N VAL A 20 -3.10 -3.65 -7.24
CA VAL A 20 -3.69 -2.63 -8.12
C VAL A 20 -3.74 -1.27 -7.41
N ALA A 21 -4.20 -1.23 -6.16
CA ALA A 21 -4.24 0.01 -5.39
C ALA A 21 -2.85 0.62 -5.18
N THR A 22 -1.84 -0.21 -4.86
CA THR A 22 -0.45 0.25 -4.76
C THR A 22 0.04 0.85 -6.07
N GLY A 23 -0.21 0.19 -7.20
CA GLY A 23 0.15 0.71 -8.52
C GLY A 23 -0.52 2.06 -8.82
N LEU A 24 -1.82 2.17 -8.55
CA LEU A 24 -2.57 3.41 -8.73
C LEU A 24 -2.04 4.56 -7.86
N ILE A 25 -1.66 4.27 -6.61
CA ILE A 25 -1.07 5.28 -5.72
C ILE A 25 0.29 5.74 -6.25
N LEU A 26 1.14 4.83 -6.71
CA LEU A 26 2.46 5.17 -7.28
C LEU A 26 2.37 5.90 -8.63
N LEU A 27 1.26 5.77 -9.37
CA LEU A 27 1.06 6.56 -10.58
C LEU A 27 0.91 8.06 -10.27
N VAL A 28 0.45 8.43 -9.08
CA VAL A 28 0.31 9.85 -8.69
C VAL A 28 1.66 10.59 -8.72
N PRO A 29 2.71 10.17 -7.99
CA PRO A 29 4.01 10.82 -8.06
C PRO A 29 4.65 10.66 -9.45
N PHE A 30 4.49 9.51 -10.11
CA PHE A 30 5.04 9.30 -11.45
C PHE A 30 4.50 10.32 -12.47
N ILE A 31 3.18 10.53 -12.47
CA ILE A 31 2.51 11.51 -13.32
C ILE A 31 2.89 12.92 -12.89
N ALA A 32 2.93 13.21 -11.58
CA ALA A 32 3.31 14.53 -11.07
C ALA A 32 4.71 14.96 -11.52
N MET A 33 5.68 14.04 -11.51
CA MET A 33 7.05 14.28 -12.01
C MET A 33 7.11 14.66 -13.49
N GLN A 34 6.08 14.34 -14.29
CA GLN A 34 6.01 14.75 -15.69
C GLN A 34 5.58 16.22 -15.86
N PHE A 35 4.96 16.81 -14.84
CA PHE A 35 4.42 18.17 -14.89
C PHE A 35 5.18 19.16 -14.02
N THR A 36 5.84 18.71 -12.95
CA THR A 36 6.56 19.57 -12.01
C THR A 36 7.83 18.91 -11.50
N SER A 37 8.85 19.72 -11.21
CA SER A 37 10.08 19.31 -10.53
C SER A 37 9.95 19.33 -8.99
N GLU A 38 8.79 19.73 -8.45
CA GLU A 38 8.53 19.75 -7.00
C GLU A 38 8.46 18.33 -6.41
N VAL A 39 7.99 17.37 -7.21
CA VAL A 39 8.07 15.94 -6.87
C VAL A 39 9.27 15.42 -7.64
N ASN A 40 10.26 14.88 -6.93
CA ASN A 40 11.44 14.29 -7.55
C ASN A 40 11.79 12.99 -6.82
N TRP A 41 11.10 11.91 -7.20
CA TRP A 41 11.32 10.58 -6.64
C TRP A 41 12.28 9.79 -7.54
N ASP A 42 13.31 9.22 -6.95
CA ASP A 42 14.19 8.28 -7.63
C ASP A 42 13.54 6.90 -7.73
N LEU A 43 14.09 6.04 -8.59
CA LEU A 43 13.61 4.66 -8.74
C LEU A 43 13.58 3.91 -7.39
N GLN A 44 14.51 4.21 -6.48
CA GLN A 44 14.56 3.62 -5.15
C GLN A 44 13.33 4.02 -4.30
N ASP A 45 12.86 5.27 -4.40
CA ASP A 45 11.68 5.73 -3.67
C ASP A 45 10.42 4.98 -4.13
N PHE A 46 10.27 4.78 -5.43
CA PHE A 46 9.17 3.99 -5.99
C PHE A 46 9.20 2.54 -5.49
N LEU A 47 10.38 1.92 -5.41
CA LEU A 47 10.53 0.55 -4.93
C LEU A 47 10.23 0.45 -3.43
N ILE A 48 10.79 1.36 -2.63
CA ILE A 48 10.59 1.40 -1.17
C ILE A 48 9.12 1.64 -0.85
N MET A 49 8.51 2.67 -1.45
CA MET A 49 7.10 3.01 -1.25
C MET A 49 6.18 1.89 -1.73
N GLY A 50 6.49 1.30 -2.89
CA GLY A 50 5.74 0.15 -3.42
C GLY A 50 5.76 -1.05 -2.49
N LEU A 51 6.93 -1.41 -1.98
CA LEU A 51 7.09 -2.50 -1.02
C LEU A 51 6.34 -2.20 0.29
N LEU A 52 6.47 -0.97 0.81
CA LEU A 52 5.78 -0.51 2.02
C LEU A 52 4.25 -0.65 1.89
N LEU A 53 3.68 -0.14 0.80
CA LEU A 53 2.24 -0.22 0.54
C LEU A 53 1.76 -1.66 0.35
N LEU A 54 2.50 -2.48 -0.39
CA LEU A 54 2.17 -3.89 -0.60
C LEU A 54 2.18 -4.67 0.72
N CYS A 55 3.22 -4.48 1.53
CA CYS A 55 3.35 -5.13 2.83
C CYS A 55 2.24 -4.70 3.80
N ALA A 56 2.00 -3.39 3.93
CA ALA A 56 0.97 -2.85 4.81
C ALA A 56 -0.43 -3.31 4.38
N GLY A 57 -0.77 -3.20 3.10
CA GLY A 57 -2.06 -3.63 2.57
C GLY A 57 -2.28 -5.14 2.67
N SER A 58 -1.25 -5.94 2.39
CA SER A 58 -1.34 -7.40 2.53
C SER A 58 -1.53 -7.82 3.98
N LEU A 59 -0.77 -7.23 4.91
CA LEU A 59 -0.89 -7.49 6.33
C LEU A 59 -2.28 -7.12 6.85
N PHE A 60 -2.80 -5.95 6.44
CA PHE A 60 -4.15 -5.52 6.78
C PHE A 60 -5.20 -6.53 6.31
N VAL A 61 -5.13 -6.97 5.06
CA VAL A 61 -6.05 -7.99 4.51
C VAL A 61 -5.95 -9.31 5.28
N VAL A 62 -4.73 -9.76 5.61
CA VAL A 62 -4.53 -11.01 6.34
C VAL A 62 -5.15 -10.96 7.73
N ILE A 63 -4.86 -9.92 8.50
CA ILE A 63 -5.33 -9.78 9.88
C ILE A 63 -6.84 -9.48 9.92
N SER A 64 -7.31 -8.57 9.07
CA SER A 64 -8.71 -8.14 9.05
C SER A 64 -9.68 -9.22 8.58
N ARG A 65 -9.21 -10.29 7.92
CA ARG A 65 -10.07 -11.40 7.46
C ARG A 65 -10.82 -12.11 8.58
N ARG A 66 -10.28 -12.10 9.81
CA ARG A 66 -10.87 -12.79 10.96
C ARG A 66 -11.42 -11.85 12.05
N SER A 67 -11.30 -10.54 11.84
CA SER A 67 -11.66 -9.55 12.86
C SER A 67 -13.07 -8.97 12.68
N SER A 68 -13.71 -8.61 13.80
CA SER A 68 -14.93 -7.80 13.83
C SER A 68 -14.67 -6.39 13.27
N LEU A 69 -15.72 -5.63 12.94
CA LEU A 69 -15.57 -4.28 12.38
C LEU A 69 -14.67 -3.37 13.24
N ARG A 70 -14.81 -3.43 14.57
CA ARG A 70 -13.95 -2.71 15.51
C ARG A 70 -12.49 -3.17 15.43
N GLY A 71 -12.26 -4.47 15.32
CA GLY A 71 -10.92 -5.03 15.15
C GLY A 71 -10.26 -4.59 13.84
N LYS A 72 -11.02 -4.51 12.74
CA LYS A 72 -10.52 -4.01 11.45
C LYS A 72 -10.07 -2.56 11.54
N ILE A 73 -10.85 -1.70 12.20
CA ILE A 73 -10.49 -0.29 12.41
C ILE A 73 -9.19 -0.20 13.21
N LEU A 74 -9.10 -0.92 14.33
CA LEU A 74 -7.91 -0.90 15.18
C LEU A 74 -6.67 -1.40 14.43
N THR A 75 -6.79 -2.52 13.70
CA THR A 75 -5.71 -3.05 12.85
C THR A 75 -5.29 -2.02 11.79
N GLY A 76 -6.25 -1.35 11.14
CA GLY A 76 -5.96 -0.31 10.16
C GLY A 76 -5.19 0.86 10.76
N VAL A 77 -5.61 1.35 11.93
CA VAL A 77 -4.92 2.45 12.65
C VAL A 77 -3.50 2.06 13.03
N VAL A 78 -3.29 0.87 13.58
CA VAL A 78 -1.96 0.40 13.98
C VAL A 78 -1.04 0.25 12.77
N ILE A 79 -1.52 -0.38 11.69
CA ILE A 79 -0.74 -0.53 10.46
C ILE A 79 -0.42 0.82 9.84
N ALA A 80 -1.38 1.76 9.82
CA ALA A 80 -1.16 3.11 9.31
C ALA A 80 -0.13 3.87 10.16
N ALA A 81 -0.18 3.76 11.48
CA ALA A 81 0.80 4.38 12.37
C ALA A 81 2.22 3.84 12.12
N ILE A 82 2.37 2.52 12.01
CA ILE A 82 3.66 1.88 11.69
C ILE A 82 4.14 2.29 10.29
N PHE A 83 3.24 2.29 9.31
CA PHE A 83 3.54 2.71 7.94
C PHE A 83 4.07 4.15 7.90
N LEU A 84 3.37 5.09 8.53
CA LEU A 84 3.77 6.49 8.58
C LEU A 84 5.08 6.67 9.35
N PHE A 85 5.27 5.93 10.43
CA PHE A 85 6.52 5.94 11.18
C PHE A 85 7.70 5.49 10.30
N VAL A 86 7.60 4.31 9.68
CA VAL A 86 8.66 3.79 8.81
C VAL A 86 8.91 4.70 7.62
N TRP A 87 7.85 5.26 7.02
CA TRP A 87 8.02 6.19 5.91
C TRP A 87 8.71 7.49 6.35
N ALA A 88 8.35 8.06 7.51
CA ALA A 88 9.00 9.24 8.04
C ALA A 88 10.48 8.99 8.35
N GLU A 89 10.82 7.82 8.90
CA GLU A 89 12.22 7.42 9.11
C GLU A 89 13.01 7.38 7.81
N LEU A 90 12.43 6.79 6.76
CA LEU A 90 13.12 6.60 5.48
C LEU A 90 13.19 7.89 4.66
N ALA A 91 12.14 8.72 4.70
CA ALA A 91 12.03 9.93 3.87
C ALA A 91 12.71 11.14 4.52
N VAL A 92 12.62 11.28 5.84
CA VAL A 92 13.12 12.45 6.57
C VAL A 92 14.37 12.12 7.39
N GLY A 93 14.63 10.86 7.71
CA GLY A 93 15.82 10.47 8.48
C GLY A 93 15.83 10.96 9.91
N ILE A 94 14.64 11.11 10.53
CA ILE A 94 14.43 11.85 11.78
C ILE A 94 15.31 11.32 12.93
N PHE A 95 15.57 10.01 13.02
CA PHE A 95 16.36 9.42 14.09
C PHE A 95 17.74 8.90 13.66
N THR A 96 18.00 8.76 12.36
CA THR A 96 19.29 8.27 11.83
C THR A 96 20.23 9.40 11.40
N HIS A 97 19.71 10.63 11.25
CA HIS A 97 20.50 11.85 11.04
C HIS A 97 20.65 12.66 12.35
N SER A 98 20.99 12.02 13.46
CA SER A 98 21.66 12.72 14.56
C SER A 98 23.16 12.77 14.21
N GLY A 99 23.57 13.82 13.51
CA GLY A 99 24.90 13.95 12.90
C GLY A 99 26.07 13.99 13.89
N PRO A 100 27.31 13.94 13.38
CA PRO A 100 28.42 14.74 13.89
C PRO A 100 28.42 16.18 13.33
#